data_AF-A0AAP5UPD8-F1
#
_entry.id   AF-A0AAP5UPD8-F1
#
_cell.length_a   1.000
_cell.length_b   1.000
_cell.length_c   1.000
_cell.angle_alpha   90.00
_cell.angle_beta   90.00
_cell.angle_gamma   90.00
#
_symmetry.space_group_name_H-M   'P 1'
#
loop_
_entity.id
_entity.type
_entity.pdbx_description
1 polymer ?
#
loop_
_entity_poly.entity_id
_entity_poly.type
_entity_poly.pdbx_seq_one_letter_code
_entity_poly.pdbx_strand_id
1 'polypeptide(L)'
;MDMTKLYYRQTYSAYCFLADLPEASAPFIAARPTLWQLNAHPSAAKAKGIVLDLYEQVAAFEMATEQHDATEIAVISHQIDNATEALQLLVRLFESYPPTTTIETLDNWDWR
;
A
#
# COMPACT_ATOMS: atom_id res chain seq x y z
N MET A 1 4.98 4.40 -19.12
CA MET A 1 4.33 4.76 -17.85
C MET A 1 5.23 4.20 -16.75
N ASP A 2 5.67 5.01 -15.79
CA ASP A 2 6.54 4.52 -14.71
C ASP A 2 5.77 3.50 -13.86
N MET A 3 6.18 2.23 -13.93
CA MET A 3 5.50 1.12 -13.24
C MET A 3 5.42 1.35 -11.73
N THR A 4 6.38 2.10 -11.17
CA THR A 4 6.40 2.49 -9.75
C THR A 4 5.18 3.33 -9.39
N LYS A 5 4.78 4.27 -10.26
CA LYS A 5 3.60 5.12 -10.05
C LYS A 5 2.30 4.32 -10.17
N LEU A 6 2.26 3.35 -11.09
CA LEU A 6 1.10 2.47 -11.25
C LEU A 6 0.87 1.64 -9.99
N TYR A 7 1.91 0.95 -9.51
CA TYR A 7 1.79 0.10 -8.31
C TYR A 7 1.58 0.93 -7.05
N TYR A 8 2.20 2.11 -6.93
CA TYR A 8 1.90 3.05 -5.85
C TYR A 8 0.40 3.39 -5.80
N ARG A 9 -0.21 3.72 -6.94
CA ARG A 9 -1.65 4.05 -7.00
C ARG A 9 -2.54 2.87 -6.64
N GLN A 10 -2.19 1.68 -7.12
CA GLN A 10 -2.92 0.45 -6.80
C GLN A 10 -2.85 0.16 -5.30
N THR A 11 -1.65 0.19 -4.70
CA THR A 11 -1.45 0.07 -3.26
C THR A 11 -2.22 1.15 -2.49
N TYR A 12 -2.12 2.41 -2.90
CA TYR A 12 -2.78 3.52 -2.20
C TYR A 12 -4.30 3.35 -2.18
N SER A 13 -4.90 3.04 -3.34
CA SER A 13 -6.35 2.85 -3.46
C SER A 13 -6.82 1.66 -2.63
N ALA A 14 -6.14 0.51 -2.75
CA ALA A 14 -6.53 -0.71 -2.06
C ALA A 14 -6.35 -0.58 -0.54
N TYR A 15 -5.20 -0.06 -0.08
CA TYR A 15 -4.95 0.16 1.33
C TYR A 15 -5.94 1.16 1.92
N CYS A 16 -6.24 2.26 1.21
CA CYS A 16 -7.25 3.20 1.68
C CYS A 16 -8.62 2.52 1.82
N PHE A 17 -9.07 1.78 0.81
CA PHE A 17 -10.31 1.02 0.91
C PHE A 17 -10.33 0.13 2.17
N LEU A 18 -9.28 -0.66 2.39
CA LEU A 18 -9.19 -1.56 3.54
C LEU A 18 -9.17 -0.80 4.87
N ALA A 19 -8.52 0.36 4.93
CA ALA A 19 -8.45 1.19 6.13
C ALA A 19 -9.76 1.92 6.47
N ASP A 20 -10.70 2.03 5.53
CA ASP A 20 -12.04 2.60 5.79
C ASP A 20 -13.06 1.53 6.22
N LEU A 21 -12.69 0.25 6.22
CA LEU A 21 -13.54 -0.83 6.71
C LEU A 21 -13.70 -0.77 8.24
N PRO A 22 -14.90 -1.05 8.80
CA PRO A 22 -15.14 -1.03 10.25
C PRO A 22 -14.23 -1.97 11.05
N GLU A 23 -13.81 -3.09 10.47
CA GLU A 23 -12.93 -4.08 11.08
C GLU A 23 -11.44 -3.69 11.06
N ALA A 24 -11.06 -2.63 10.34
CA ALA A 24 -9.68 -2.20 10.27
C ALA A 24 -9.16 -1.84 11.68
N SER A 25 -8.08 -2.49 12.10
CA SER A 25 -7.50 -2.21 13.41
C SER A 25 -6.98 -0.77 13.49
N ALA A 26 -7.03 -0.17 14.69
CA ALA A 26 -6.51 1.18 14.89
C ALA A 26 -5.04 1.36 14.42
N PRO A 27 -4.13 0.38 14.62
CA PRO A 27 -2.79 0.43 14.02
C PRO A 27 -2.79 0.47 12.49
N PHE A 28 -3.64 -0.34 11.83
CA PHE A 28 -3.73 -0.40 10.36
C PHE A 28 -4.17 0.95 9.77
N ILE A 29 -5.18 1.58 10.39
CA ILE A 29 -5.66 2.92 10.04
C ILE A 29 -4.57 3.97 10.27
N ALA A 30 -3.90 3.92 11.42
CA ALA A 30 -2.84 4.86 11.78
C ALA A 30 -1.61 4.76 10.87
N ALA A 31 -1.42 3.65 10.17
CA ALA A 31 -0.36 3.47 9.18
C ALA A 31 -0.68 4.10 7.81
N ARG A 32 -1.93 4.49 7.52
CA ARG A 32 -2.30 5.14 6.24
C ARG A 32 -1.38 6.31 5.82
N PRO A 33 -0.90 7.20 6.70
CA PRO A 33 0.05 8.26 6.32
C PRO A 33 1.42 7.77 5.85
N THR A 34 1.81 6.52 6.12
CA THR A 34 3.11 5.98 5.67
C THR A 34 3.15 5.80 4.15
N LEU A 35 2.00 5.60 3.50
CA LEU A 35 1.88 5.62 2.03
C LEU A 35 2.43 6.93 1.45
N TRP A 36 2.10 8.07 2.07
CA TRP A 36 2.58 9.38 1.63
C TRP A 36 4.08 9.58 1.82
N GLN A 37 4.73 8.83 2.72
CA GLN A 37 6.18 8.91 2.88
C GLN A 37 6.94 8.46 1.64
N LEU A 38 6.32 7.67 0.75
CA LEU A 38 6.88 7.31 -0.56
C LEU A 38 6.97 8.52 -1.51
N ASN A 39 6.20 9.58 -1.27
CA ASN A 39 6.26 10.84 -2.02
C ASN A 39 7.23 11.86 -1.41
N ALA A 40 7.79 11.60 -0.23
CA ALA A 40 8.71 12.50 0.47
C ALA A 40 10.17 12.37 -0.02
N HIS A 41 10.35 11.99 -1.29
CA HIS A 41 11.64 11.73 -1.92
C HIS A 41 12.57 10.81 -1.11
N PRO A 42 12.11 9.63 -0.64
CA PRO A 42 12.97 8.70 0.08
C PRO A 42 14.06 8.13 -0.85
N SER A 43 15.15 7.64 -0.26
CA SER A 43 16.06 6.76 -0.99
C SER A 43 15.37 5.42 -1.29
N ALA A 44 15.79 4.70 -2.32
CA ALA A 44 15.24 3.40 -2.69
C ALA A 44 15.28 2.41 -1.52
N ALA A 45 16.35 2.41 -0.71
CA ALA A 45 16.43 1.58 0.49
C ALA A 45 15.35 1.93 1.53
N LYS A 46 15.11 3.23 1.78
CA LYS A 46 14.07 3.69 2.70
C LYS A 46 12.68 3.41 2.16
N ALA A 47 12.46 3.62 0.86
CA ALA A 47 11.21 3.33 0.17
C ALA A 47 10.86 1.84 0.28
N LYS A 48 11.83 0.95 0.05
CA LYS A 48 11.67 -0.50 0.27
C LYS A 48 11.25 -0.82 1.70
N GLY A 49 11.88 -0.21 2.71
CA GLY A 49 11.51 -0.39 4.11
C GLY A 49 10.05 0.01 4.38
N ILE A 50 9.63 1.19 3.93
CA ILE A 50 8.25 1.66 4.05
C ILE A 50 7.25 0.67 3.42
N VAL A 51 7.56 0.16 2.23
CA VAL A 51 6.69 -0.80 1.53
C VAL A 51 6.62 -2.15 2.26
N LEU A 52 7.73 -2.62 2.84
CA LEU A 52 7.72 -3.85 3.64
C LEU A 52 6.87 -3.70 4.90
N ASP A 53 6.99 -2.56 5.59
CA ASP A 53 6.16 -2.29 6.78
C ASP A 53 4.66 -2.29 6.39
N LEU A 54 4.29 -1.64 5.29
CA LEU A 54 2.93 -1.64 4.75
C LEU A 54 2.46 -3.04 4.34
N TYR A 55 3.34 -3.85 3.77
CA TYR A 55 3.05 -5.23 3.41
C TYR A 55 2.72 -6.07 4.64
N GLU A 56 3.47 -5.91 5.73
CA GLU A 56 3.18 -6.59 7.00
C GLU A 56 1.83 -6.17 7.58
N GLN A 57 1.46 -4.88 7.46
CA GLN A 57 0.13 -4.42 7.87
C GLN A 57 -0.99 -5.10 7.07
N VAL A 58 -0.87 -5.18 5.74
CA VAL A 58 -1.87 -5.84 4.87
C VAL A 58 -1.91 -7.35 5.14
N ALA A 59 -0.77 -8.00 5.34
CA ALA A 59 -0.72 -9.42 5.66
C ALA A 59 -1.34 -9.76 7.03
N ALA A 60 -1.35 -8.81 7.97
CA ALA A 60 -1.99 -8.93 9.27
C ALA A 60 -3.46 -8.48 9.28
N PHE A 61 -4.02 -8.06 8.14
CA PHE A 61 -5.42 -7.65 8.04
C PHE A 61 -6.34 -8.88 8.16
N GLU A 62 -7.21 -8.87 9.17
CA GLU A 62 -8.19 -9.93 9.40
C GLU A 62 -9.58 -9.44 8.98
N MET A 63 -10.13 -10.02 7.91
CA MET A 63 -11.49 -9.73 7.46
C MET A 63 -12.52 -10.41 8.36
N ALA A 64 -13.46 -9.62 8.88
CA ALA A 64 -14.58 -10.09 9.70
C ALA A 64 -15.69 -10.71 8.82
N THR A 65 -15.45 -11.92 8.29
CA THR A 65 -16.31 -12.57 7.27
C THR A 65 -17.79 -12.69 7.66
N GLU A 66 -18.10 -12.73 8.94
CA GLU A 66 -19.45 -12.82 9.47
C GLU A 66 -20.27 -11.52 9.34
N GLN A 67 -19.62 -10.40 9.03
CA GLN A 67 -20.23 -9.07 8.92
C GLN A 67 -20.53 -8.67 7.47
N HIS A 68 -20.11 -9.49 6.50
CA HIS A 68 -20.14 -9.19 5.06
C HIS A 68 -20.92 -10.24 4.28
N ASP A 69 -21.60 -9.81 3.22
CA ASP A 69 -22.18 -10.74 2.26
C ASP A 69 -21.12 -11.33 1.31
N ALA A 70 -21.50 -12.34 0.50
CA ALA A 70 -20.56 -13.01 -0.40
C ALA A 70 -19.93 -12.08 -1.46
N THR A 71 -20.63 -11.02 -1.85
CA THR A 71 -20.14 -10.04 -2.83
C THR A 71 -19.13 -9.10 -2.16
N GLU A 72 -19.45 -8.62 -0.97
CA GLU A 72 -18.56 -7.79 -0.15
C GLU A 72 -17.27 -8.53 0.18
N ILE A 73 -17.37 -9.80 0.61
CA ILE A 73 -16.21 -10.67 0.85
C ILE A 73 -15.32 -10.77 -0.39
N ALA A 74 -15.91 -10.96 -1.58
CA ALA A 74 -15.14 -11.04 -2.82
C ALA A 74 -14.42 -9.73 -3.15
N VAL A 75 -15.06 -8.59 -2.92
CA VAL A 75 -14.46 -7.26 -3.13
C VAL A 75 -13.33 -7.01 -2.14
N ILE A 76 -13.54 -7.27 -0.84
CA ILE A 76 -12.52 -7.08 0.19
C ILE A 76 -11.31 -7.99 -0.08
N SER A 77 -11.56 -9.27 -0.37
CA SER A 77 -10.49 -10.22 -0.75
C SER A 77 -9.70 -9.72 -1.95
N HIS A 78 -10.39 -9.20 -2.98
CA HIS A 78 -9.72 -8.64 -4.14
C HIS A 78 -8.88 -7.40 -3.80
N GLN A 79 -9.31 -6.55 -2.86
CA GLN A 79 -8.51 -5.41 -2.41
C GLN A 79 -7.29 -5.84 -1.58
N ILE A 80 -7.41 -6.88 -0.75
CA ILE A 80 -6.27 -7.50 -0.04
C ILE A 80 -5.25 -8.02 -1.06
N ASP A 81 -5.70 -8.77 -2.07
CA ASP A 81 -4.84 -9.30 -3.13
C ASP A 81 -4.16 -8.18 -3.92
N ASN A 82 -4.92 -7.16 -4.33
CA ASN A 82 -4.40 -5.99 -5.05
C ASN A 82 -3.33 -5.24 -4.24
N ALA A 83 -3.59 -5.00 -2.95
CA ALA A 83 -2.63 -4.34 -2.08
C ALA A 83 -1.36 -5.19 -1.94
N THR A 84 -1.50 -6.49 -1.68
CA THR A 84 -0.41 -7.44 -1.51
C THR A 84 0.46 -7.53 -2.76
N GLU A 85 -0.14 -7.72 -3.93
CA GLU A 85 0.59 -7.83 -5.21
C GLU A 85 1.33 -6.53 -5.53
N ALA A 86 0.65 -5.38 -5.44
CA ALA A 86 1.24 -4.09 -5.75
C ALA A 86 2.41 -3.74 -4.80
N LEU A 87 2.27 -4.05 -3.50
CA LEU A 87 3.35 -3.88 -2.52
C LEU A 87 4.55 -4.77 -2.85
N GLN A 88 4.35 -6.04 -3.20
CA GLN A 88 5.45 -6.93 -3.62
C GLN A 88 6.17 -6.43 -4.87
N LEU A 89 5.41 -5.89 -5.84
CA LEU A 89 5.98 -5.31 -7.06
C LEU A 89 6.78 -4.03 -6.76
N LEU A 90 6.30 -3.18 -5.85
CA LEU A 90 7.04 -2.00 -5.38
C LEU A 90 8.35 -2.39 -4.68
N VAL A 91 8.34 -3.42 -3.82
CA VAL A 91 9.58 -3.93 -3.19
C VAL A 91 10.61 -4.31 -4.26
N ARG A 92 10.19 -5.09 -5.27
CA ARG A 92 11.07 -5.52 -6.36
C ARG A 92 11.61 -4.35 -7.18
N LEU A 93 10.78 -3.35 -7.46
CA LEU A 93 11.22 -2.14 -8.17
C LEU A 93 12.24 -1.36 -7.35
N PHE A 94 11.98 -1.11 -6.06
CA PHE A 94 12.93 -0.40 -5.21
C PHE A 94 14.23 -1.16 -4.97
N GLU A 95 14.18 -2.48 -4.97
CA GLU A 95 15.37 -3.35 -4.92
C GLU A 95 16.20 -3.31 -6.20
N SER A 96 15.58 -3.02 -7.36
CA SER A 96 16.28 -2.90 -8.63
C SER A 96 17.10 -1.61 -8.76
N TYR A 97 16.80 -0.59 -7.97
CA TYR A 97 17.55 0.67 -7.95
C TYR A 97 18.77 0.57 -7.02
N PRO A 98 19.85 1.34 -7.31
CA PRO A 98 20.88 1.59 -6.31
C PRO A 98 20.26 2.08 -4.99
N PRO A 99 20.72 1.60 -3.81
CA PRO A 99 20.09 1.93 -2.52
C PRO A 99 19.97 3.42 -2.21
N THR A 100 20.85 4.24 -2.78
CA THR A 100 20.92 5.69 -2.61
C THR A 100 20.12 6.49 -3.64
N THR A 101 19.51 5.84 -4.63
CA THR A 101 18.68 6.49 -5.63
C THR A 101 17.49 7.16 -4.95
N THR A 102 17.33 8.46 -5.14
CA THR A 102 16.16 9.20 -4.68
C THR A 102 14.96 8.84 -5.53
N ILE A 103 13.88 8.40 -4.89
CA ILE A 103 12.61 8.12 -5.57
C ILE A 103 11.89 9.44 -5.81
N GLU A 104 11.58 9.73 -7.07
CA GLU A 104 10.77 10.90 -7.43
C GLU A 104 9.34 10.76 -6.92
N THR A 105 8.62 11.87 -6.85
CA THR A 105 7.21 11.87 -6.42
C THR A 105 6.39 10.89 -7.26
N LEU A 106 5.77 9.92 -6.59
CA LEU A 106 5.02 8.83 -7.19
C LEU A 106 3.58 9.24 -7.54
N ASP A 107 3.05 10.24 -6.85
CA ASP A 107 1.75 10.82 -7.11
C ASP A 107 1.78 12.35 -7.20
N ASN A 108 0.99 12.89 -8.13
CA ASN A 108 0.85 14.34 -8.34
C ASN A 108 -0.50 14.87 -7.82
N TRP A 109 -1.28 14.05 -7.12
CA TRP A 109 -2.53 14.49 -6.51
C TRP A 109 -2.23 15.36 -5.30
N ASP A 110 -2.54 16.65 -5.43
CA ASP A 110 -2.58 17.60 -4.33
C ASP A 110 -3.74 17.17 -3.41
N TRP A 111 -3.42 16.59 -2.26
CA TRP A 111 -4.41 16.16 -1.25
C TRP A 111 -4.70 17.27 -0.22
N ARG A 112 -4.16 18.47 -0.43
CA ARG A 112 -4.53 19.67 0.33
C ARG A 112 -5.98 20.07 0.11
#